data_AF-A0A936I0C6-F1
#
_entry.id   AF-A0A936I0C6-F1
#
_cell.length_a   1.000
_cell.length_b   1.000
_cell.length_c   1.000
_cell.angle_alpha   90.00
_cell.angle_beta   90.00
_cell.angle_gamma   90.00
#
_symmetry.space_group_name_H-M   'P 1'
#
loop_
_entity.id
_entity.type
_entity.pdbx_description
1 polymer ?
#
loop_
_entity_poly.entity_id
_entity_poly.type
_entity_poly.pdbx_seq_one_letter_code
_entity_poly.pdbx_strand_id
1 'polypeptide(L)'
;MKKLLLIPLLALLCVTTAHALTDREHLEKWCTRGSSVAAGRCIGYLLAAEDALAHDAIEGVRACLPREIGLSEQHRIVIDWLRDNPQAQALSALGLVARAYAQRYPCGK
;
A
#
# COMPACT_ATOMS: atom_id res chain seq x y z
N MET A 1 45.27 33.71 23.07
CA MET A 1 45.81 32.34 23.16
C MET A 1 44.78 31.36 22.63
N LYS A 2 45.27 30.38 21.88
CA LYS A 2 44.58 29.56 20.89
C LYS A 2 44.16 28.24 21.53
N LYS A 3 42.89 27.88 21.50
CA LYS A 3 42.44 26.48 21.55
C LYS A 3 41.23 26.33 20.62
N LEU A 4 41.53 26.12 19.33
CA LEU A 4 40.60 25.50 18.41
C LEU A 4 40.37 24.06 18.91
N LEU A 5 39.16 23.76 19.33
CA LEU A 5 38.70 22.37 19.46
C LEU A 5 37.89 22.06 18.20
N LEU A 6 38.56 21.40 17.25
CA LEU A 6 37.97 20.67 16.13
C LEU A 6 37.15 19.51 16.70
N ILE A 7 35.82 19.60 16.67
CA ILE A 7 34.93 18.46 16.87
C ILE A 7 34.65 17.87 15.49
N PRO A 8 34.88 16.56 15.26
CA PRO A 8 34.79 15.97 13.94
C PRO A 8 33.34 15.93 13.48
N LEU A 9 33.15 16.52 12.31
CA LEU A 9 31.98 16.49 11.46
C LEU A 9 31.76 15.05 10.94
N LEU A 10 31.24 14.13 11.76
CA LEU A 10 30.93 12.76 11.34
C LEU A 10 29.65 12.21 11.99
N ALA A 11 28.56 12.97 11.89
CA ALA A 11 27.21 12.51 12.28
C ALA A 11 26.18 12.68 11.15
N LEU A 12 26.62 12.65 9.89
CA LEU A 12 25.73 12.47 8.74
C LEU A 12 25.97 11.08 8.18
N LEU A 13 25.06 10.15 8.45
CA LEU A 13 24.64 9.03 7.57
C LEU A 13 23.77 8.05 8.37
N CYS A 14 22.63 8.54 8.86
CA CYS A 14 21.45 7.71 9.00
C CYS A 14 20.28 8.51 8.44
N VAL A 15 20.34 8.79 7.13
CA VAL A 15 19.13 9.14 6.40
C VAL A 15 18.36 7.83 6.23
N THR A 16 17.63 7.42 7.26
CA THR A 16 16.53 6.50 7.04
C THR A 16 15.50 7.29 6.24
N THR A 17 15.43 7.09 4.93
CA THR A 17 14.24 7.46 4.16
C THR A 17 13.12 6.53 4.59
N ALA A 18 12.64 6.69 5.83
CA ALA A 18 11.40 6.12 6.29
C ALA A 18 10.28 6.92 5.61
N HIS A 19 10.05 6.64 4.33
CA HIS A 19 8.76 6.96 3.74
C HIS A 19 7.77 6.09 4.51
N ALA A 20 7.05 6.71 5.44
CA ALA A 20 5.97 6.12 6.22
C ALA A 20 4.77 5.80 5.30
N LEU A 21 5.02 5.01 4.25
CA LEU A 21 3.97 4.40 3.47
C LEU A 21 3.41 3.28 4.33
N THR A 22 2.10 3.32 4.55
CA THR A 22 1.36 2.14 4.99
C THR A 22 1.72 0.99 4.07
N ASP A 23 2.19 -0.11 4.65
CA ASP A 23 2.74 -1.25 3.93
C ASP A 23 1.80 -2.47 3.99
N ARG A 24 2.33 -3.62 3.57
CA ARG A 24 1.65 -4.91 3.61
C ARG A 24 1.15 -5.27 5.01
N GLU A 25 2.00 -5.14 6.03
CA GLU A 25 1.65 -5.57 7.40
C GLU A 25 0.43 -4.78 7.87
N HIS A 26 0.41 -3.47 7.61
CA HIS A 26 -0.72 -2.62 7.96
C HIS A 26 -1.99 -3.03 7.22
N LEU A 27 -1.91 -3.26 5.90
CA LEU A 27 -3.07 -3.66 5.09
C LEU A 27 -3.64 -5.00 5.55
N GLU A 28 -2.78 -6.01 5.72
CA GLU A 28 -3.18 -7.34 6.24
C GLU A 28 -3.82 -7.21 7.63
N LYS A 29 -3.18 -6.45 8.52
CA LYS A 29 -3.68 -6.21 9.88
C LYS A 29 -5.06 -5.58 9.88
N TRP A 30 -5.32 -4.61 9.00
CA TRP A 30 -6.60 -3.94 8.95
C TRP A 30 -7.69 -4.80 8.31
N CYS A 31 -7.33 -5.55 7.27
CA CYS A 31 -8.29 -6.37 6.54
C CYS A 31 -8.59 -7.73 7.18
N THR A 32 -7.88 -8.14 8.24
CA THR A 32 -8.11 -9.42 8.93
C THR A 32 -8.53 -9.30 10.40
N ARG A 33 -8.33 -8.14 11.05
CA ARG A 33 -8.71 -7.96 12.46
C ARG A 33 -10.16 -7.55 12.64
N GLY A 34 -10.78 -8.06 13.71
CA GLY A 34 -12.21 -7.84 14.01
C GLY A 34 -12.59 -6.52 14.68
N SER A 35 -11.73 -5.50 14.73
CA SER A 35 -12.13 -4.19 15.29
C SER A 35 -12.75 -3.28 14.22
N SER A 36 -13.74 -2.48 14.59
CA SER A 36 -14.41 -1.54 13.68
C SER A 36 -13.45 -0.53 13.05
N VAL A 37 -12.46 -0.06 13.82
CA VAL A 37 -11.42 0.86 13.33
C VAL A 37 -10.52 0.19 12.29
N ALA A 38 -10.14 -1.08 12.50
CA ALA A 38 -9.35 -1.84 11.53
C ALA A 38 -10.16 -2.07 10.24
N ALA A 39 -11.41 -2.51 10.36
CA ALA A 39 -12.31 -2.70 9.24
C ALA A 39 -12.51 -1.40 8.42
N GLY A 40 -12.73 -0.27 9.10
CA GLY A 40 -12.86 1.04 8.45
C GLY A 40 -11.61 1.45 7.67
N ARG A 41 -10.41 1.18 8.21
CA ARG A 41 -9.15 1.43 7.49
C ARG A 41 -9.00 0.52 6.27
N CYS A 42 -9.35 -0.76 6.39
CA CYS A 42 -9.32 -1.68 5.25
C CYS A 42 -10.23 -1.16 4.12
N ILE A 43 -11.50 -0.89 4.43
CA ILE A 43 -12.48 -0.37 3.46
C ILE A 43 -12.00 0.94 2.83
N GLY A 44 -11.40 1.84 3.62
CA GLY A 44 -10.85 3.09 3.11
C GLY A 44 -9.79 2.88 2.02
N TYR A 45 -8.89 1.91 2.17
CA TYR A 45 -7.89 1.61 1.14
C TYR A 45 -8.49 0.95 -0.10
N LEU A 46 -9.51 0.10 0.07
CA LEU A 46 -10.20 -0.54 -1.06
C LEU A 46 -10.89 0.51 -1.95
N LEU A 47 -11.66 1.41 -1.32
CA LEU A 47 -12.38 2.48 -2.01
C LEU A 47 -11.43 3.53 -2.60
N ALA A 48 -10.38 3.90 -1.87
CA ALA A 48 -9.39 4.85 -2.39
C ALA A 48 -8.65 4.29 -3.62
N ALA A 49 -8.35 2.99 -3.63
CA ALA A 49 -7.76 2.36 -4.79
C ALA A 49 -8.73 2.26 -5.97
N GLU A 50 -10.00 1.88 -5.72
CA GLU A 50 -11.05 1.87 -6.74
C GLU A 50 -11.20 3.24 -7.41
N ASP A 51 -11.36 4.29 -6.62
CA ASP A 51 -11.51 5.67 -7.10
C ASP A 51 -10.28 6.13 -7.88
N ALA A 52 -9.08 5.95 -7.33
CA ALA A 52 -7.86 6.36 -8.01
C ALA A 52 -7.65 5.58 -9.33
N LEU A 53 -7.93 4.27 -9.37
CA LEU A 53 -7.76 3.44 -10.58
C LEU A 53 -8.80 3.73 -11.66
N ALA A 54 -9.94 4.34 -11.30
CA ALA A 54 -10.90 4.84 -12.29
C ALA A 54 -10.35 6.03 -13.10
N HIS A 55 -9.34 6.72 -12.57
CA HIS A 55 -8.80 7.96 -13.15
C HIS A 55 -7.35 7.84 -13.63
N ASP A 56 -6.48 7.11 -12.92
CA ASP A 56 -5.06 6.99 -13.24
C ASP A 56 -4.44 5.67 -12.70
N ALA A 57 -3.17 5.44 -12.99
CA ALA A 57 -2.39 4.33 -12.45
C ALA A 57 -1.95 4.60 -11.00
N ILE A 58 -1.99 3.58 -10.15
CA ILE A 58 -1.38 3.60 -8.82
C ILE A 58 -0.03 2.88 -8.93
N GLU A 59 1.07 3.58 -8.64
CA GLU A 59 2.43 3.03 -8.75
C GLU A 59 2.70 2.38 -10.13
N GLY A 60 2.17 2.98 -11.20
CA GLY A 60 2.28 2.47 -12.57
C GLY A 60 1.40 1.26 -12.88
N VAL A 61 0.56 0.82 -11.95
CA VAL A 61 -0.38 -0.29 -12.13
C VAL A 61 -1.75 0.24 -12.54
N ARG A 62 -2.32 -0.33 -13.60
CA ARG A 62 -3.72 -0.10 -13.99
C ARG A 62 -4.57 -1.33 -13.74
N ALA A 63 -5.82 -1.11 -13.35
CA ALA A 63 -6.83 -2.14 -13.23
C ALA A 63 -8.17 -1.61 -13.76
N CYS A 64 -8.94 -2.47 -14.42
CA CYS A 64 -10.18 -2.09 -15.09
C CYS A 64 -11.37 -2.72 -14.36
N LEU A 65 -11.68 -2.15 -13.18
CA LEU A 65 -12.74 -2.66 -12.31
C LEU A 65 -14.13 -2.49 -12.96
N PRO A 66 -15.08 -3.40 -12.69
CA PRO A 66 -16.46 -3.19 -13.08
C PRO A 66 -17.08 -2.04 -12.29
N ARG A 67 -18.03 -1.30 -12.90
CA ARG A 67 -18.63 -0.07 -12.35
C ARG A 67 -19.25 -0.20 -10.95
N GLU A 68 -19.68 -1.40 -10.57
CA GLU A 68 -20.41 -1.66 -9.32
C GLU A 68 -19.80 -2.82 -8.55
N ILE A 69 -18.47 -2.82 -8.38
CA ILE A 69 -17.80 -3.85 -7.59
C ILE A 69 -18.10 -3.71 -6.10
N GLY A 70 -18.71 -4.74 -5.51
CA GLY A 70 -19.07 -4.73 -4.09
C GLY A 70 -17.87 -4.79 -3.15
N LEU A 71 -17.97 -4.13 -1.99
CA LEU A 71 -16.91 -4.12 -0.96
C LEU A 71 -16.47 -5.53 -0.52
N SER A 72 -17.39 -6.48 -0.41
CA SER A 72 -17.05 -7.87 -0.05
C SER A 72 -16.21 -8.56 -1.12
N GLU A 73 -16.45 -8.26 -2.41
CA GLU A 73 -15.63 -8.78 -3.50
C GLU A 73 -14.25 -8.12 -3.51
N GLN A 74 -14.21 -6.79 -3.37
CA GLN A 74 -12.96 -6.03 -3.24
C GLN A 74 -12.07 -6.59 -2.12
N HIS A 75 -12.66 -6.77 -0.93
CA HIS A 75 -11.95 -7.31 0.24
C HIS A 75 -11.40 -8.72 0.00
N ARG A 76 -12.23 -9.62 -0.55
CA ARG A 76 -11.82 -10.99 -0.87
C ARG A 76 -10.66 -11.02 -1.87
N ILE A 77 -10.74 -10.22 -2.95
CA ILE A 77 -9.69 -10.13 -3.96
C ILE A 77 -8.35 -9.74 -3.32
N VAL A 78 -8.36 -8.73 -2.46
CA VAL A 78 -7.14 -8.24 -1.80
C VAL A 78 -6.56 -9.28 -0.83
N ILE A 79 -7.39 -9.89 0.02
CA ILE A 79 -6.91 -10.90 0.98
C ILE A 79 -6.39 -12.16 0.26
N ASP A 80 -7.11 -12.65 -0.75
CA ASP A 80 -6.64 -13.80 -1.54
C ASP A 80 -5.32 -13.48 -2.24
N TRP A 81 -5.21 -12.29 -2.83
CA TRP A 81 -3.97 -11.87 -3.50
C TRP A 81 -2.79 -11.73 -2.54
N LEU A 82 -3.00 -11.14 -1.35
CA LEU A 82 -1.95 -11.02 -0.34
C LEU A 82 -1.45 -12.41 0.07
N ARG A 83 -2.36 -13.36 0.34
CA ARG A 83 -2.01 -14.74 0.67
C ARG A 83 -1.19 -15.41 -0.44
N ASP A 84 -1.58 -15.22 -1.69
CA ASP A 84 -0.98 -15.90 -2.83
C ASP A 84 0.33 -15.22 -3.31
N ASN A 85 0.65 -14.03 -2.81
CA ASN A 85 1.84 -13.24 -3.17
C ASN A 85 2.68 -12.82 -1.94
N PRO A 86 3.21 -13.75 -1.13
CA PRO A 86 3.94 -13.43 0.11
C PRO A 86 5.19 -12.55 -0.07
N GLN A 87 5.78 -12.57 -1.27
CA GLN A 87 6.96 -11.81 -1.66
C GLN A 87 6.71 -10.32 -1.94
N ALA A 88 5.45 -9.90 -2.04
CA ALA A 88 5.08 -8.52 -2.32
C ALA A 88 5.15 -7.64 -1.04
N GLN A 89 6.34 -7.43 -0.48
CA GLN A 89 6.54 -6.67 0.77
C GLN A 89 6.99 -5.22 0.57
N ALA A 90 7.65 -4.91 -0.54
CA ALA A 90 8.22 -3.57 -0.80
C ALA A 90 7.21 -2.55 -1.37
N LEU A 91 5.92 -2.80 -1.25
CA LEU A 91 4.86 -2.00 -1.88
C LEU A 91 4.03 -1.26 -0.84
N SER A 92 3.49 -0.10 -1.20
CA SER A 92 2.48 0.56 -0.37
C SER A 92 1.19 -0.25 -0.35
N ALA A 93 0.36 -0.04 0.68
CA ALA A 93 -0.96 -0.65 0.78
C ALA A 93 -1.86 -0.33 -0.44
N LEU A 94 -1.79 0.89 -0.99
CA LEU A 94 -2.51 1.22 -2.24
C LEU A 94 -1.93 0.45 -3.43
N GLY A 95 -0.61 0.34 -3.53
CA GLY A 95 0.05 -0.45 -4.57
C GLY A 95 -0.31 -1.93 -4.51
N LEU A 96 -0.43 -2.50 -3.31
CA LEU A 96 -0.86 -3.88 -3.10
C LEU A 96 -2.31 -4.10 -3.55
N VAL A 97 -3.23 -3.21 -3.16
CA VAL A 97 -4.63 -3.27 -3.62
C VAL A 97 -4.71 -3.12 -5.14
N ALA A 98 -3.98 -2.18 -5.73
CA ALA A 98 -3.96 -1.96 -7.17
C ALA A 98 -3.49 -3.20 -7.96
N ARG A 99 -2.46 -3.90 -7.47
CA ARG A 99 -1.97 -5.14 -8.08
C ARG A 99 -2.95 -6.30 -7.92
N ALA A 100 -3.59 -6.41 -6.77
CA ALA A 100 -4.66 -7.39 -6.56
C ALA A 100 -5.80 -7.18 -7.56
N TYR A 101 -6.25 -5.94 -7.73
CA TYR A 101 -7.25 -5.58 -8.73
C TYR A 101 -6.76 -5.81 -10.15
N ALA A 102 -5.53 -5.45 -10.48
CA ALA A 102 -4.97 -5.64 -11.82
C ALA A 102 -4.83 -7.11 -12.21
N GLN A 103 -4.50 -7.98 -11.25
CA GLN A 103 -4.46 -9.43 -11.49
C GLN A 103 -5.86 -9.99 -11.75
N ARG A 104 -6.88 -9.49 -11.04
CA ARG A 104 -8.26 -9.97 -11.18
C ARG A 104 -9.01 -9.35 -12.38
N TYR A 105 -8.69 -8.10 -12.69
CA TYR A 105 -9.30 -7.26 -13.72
C TYR A 105 -8.22 -6.52 -14.53
N PRO A 106 -7.41 -7.24 -15.31
CA PRO A 106 -6.42 -6.63 -16.17
C PRO A 106 -7.11 -5.73 -17.20
N CYS A 107 -6.54 -4.56 -17.44
CA CYS A 107 -6.98 -3.73 -18.55
C CYS A 107 -6.53 -4.38 -19.87
N GLY A 108 -7.47 -4.55 -20.80
CA GLY A 108 -7.16 -4.97 -22.17
C GLY A 108 -6.22 -3.95 -22.85
N LYS A 109 -5.37 -4.44 -23.76
CA LYS A 109 -4.47 -3.62 -24.56
C LYS A 109 -5.21 -2.55 -25.34
#